data_AF-A0A1A9WAZ7-F1
#
_entry.id   AF-A0A1A9WAZ7-F1
#
_cell.length_a   1.000
_cell.length_b   1.000
_cell.length_c   1.000
_cell.angle_alpha   90.00
_cell.angle_beta   90.00
_cell.angle_gamma   90.00
#
_symmetry.space_group_name_H-M   'P 1'
#
loop_
_entity.id
_entity.type
_entity.pdbx_description
1 polymer ?
#
loop_
_entity_poly.entity_id
_entity_poly.type
_entity_poly.pdbx_seq_one_letter_code
_entity_poly.pdbx_strand_id
1 'polypeptide(L)'
;MNGGRMGMMRYSTINNKNNKQQRVETTVSPTTTVGNNAPIFQFTDPALNAKAATVKEQLLQWCQSKTMEYENVQITNFSTSWSDGLAFCALIHHFLPDAFDYNQLTPQNRKNNFELAFTVADEKAGIAPLLDVEDMVAMKRPDWKCVFVYVQSVYRRFRNCQ
;
A
#
# COMPACT_ATOMS: atom_id res chain seq x y z
N MET A 1 -35.75 38.09 -45.05
CA MET A 1 -34.33 37.90 -45.41
C MET A 1 -33.47 38.71 -44.46
N ASN A 2 -32.33 38.15 -44.06
CA ASN A 2 -31.33 38.63 -43.08
C ASN A 2 -31.75 38.46 -41.60
N GLY A 3 -31.08 37.69 -40.75
CA GLY A 3 -29.76 37.07 -40.83
C GLY A 3 -29.00 37.32 -39.53
N GLY A 4 -28.97 36.32 -38.64
CA GLY A 4 -27.93 36.03 -37.63
C GLY A 4 -27.41 37.15 -36.73
N ARG A 5 -27.90 37.21 -35.49
CA ARG A 5 -27.31 37.99 -34.37
C ARG A 5 -26.13 37.19 -33.80
N MET A 6 -24.91 37.54 -34.19
CA MET A 6 -23.68 36.87 -33.77
C MET A 6 -23.10 37.52 -32.49
N GLY A 7 -22.98 36.71 -31.43
CA GLY A 7 -21.82 36.60 -30.53
C GLY A 7 -21.31 37.83 -29.78
N MET A 8 -21.60 37.88 -28.47
CA MET A 8 -20.69 38.44 -27.47
C MET A 8 -19.40 37.60 -27.43
N MET A 9 -18.25 38.26 -27.56
CA MET A 9 -17.07 38.21 -26.66
C MET A 9 -15.82 38.63 -27.43
N ARG A 10 -15.22 39.75 -27.02
CA ARG A 10 -13.81 40.05 -27.29
C ARG A 10 -13.12 40.21 -25.95
N TYR A 11 -12.36 39.19 -25.61
CA TYR A 11 -11.42 39.18 -24.50
C TYR A 11 -10.23 40.08 -24.82
N SER A 12 -9.76 40.82 -23.83
CA SER A 12 -8.52 41.58 -23.88
C SER A 12 -7.29 40.66 -23.74
N THR A 13 -6.25 41.05 -24.47
CA THR A 13 -4.98 40.38 -24.72
C THR A 13 -4.00 40.40 -23.53
N ILE A 14 -3.44 39.22 -23.21
CA ILE A 14 -2.04 38.86 -22.85
C ILE A 14 -1.32 39.70 -21.77
N ASN A 15 -0.90 39.03 -20.69
CA ASN A 15 0.53 39.05 -20.37
C ASN A 15 1.05 37.72 -19.80
N ASN A 16 2.05 37.22 -20.53
CA ASN A 16 2.87 36.04 -20.35
C ASN A 16 4.07 36.38 -19.47
N LYS A 17 4.43 35.50 -18.52
CA LYS A 17 5.81 35.06 -18.21
C LYS A 17 5.84 34.31 -16.88
N ASN A 18 5.97 32.99 -16.96
CA ASN A 18 7.10 32.22 -16.41
C ASN A 18 6.70 30.75 -16.23
N ASN A 19 6.77 30.01 -17.34
CA ASN A 19 6.87 28.56 -17.34
C ASN A 19 8.30 28.21 -17.77
N LYS A 20 9.08 27.57 -16.91
CA LYS A 20 10.26 26.80 -17.31
C LYS A 20 9.96 25.33 -17.06
N GLN A 21 9.56 24.66 -18.14
CA GLN A 21 9.67 23.22 -18.32
C GLN A 21 11.14 22.84 -18.52
N GLN A 22 11.55 21.71 -17.92
CA GLN A 22 12.53 20.79 -18.52
C GLN A 22 12.30 19.41 -17.86
N ARG A 23 11.47 18.55 -18.46
CA ARG A 23 11.78 17.48 -19.43
C ARG A 23 12.79 16.46 -18.91
N VAL A 24 12.27 15.24 -18.75
CA VAL A 24 12.94 13.98 -18.43
C VAL A 24 13.82 13.56 -19.61
N GLU A 25 15.09 13.22 -19.36
CA GLU A 25 15.93 12.44 -20.27
C GLU A 25 16.69 11.35 -19.49
N THR A 26 16.67 10.16 -20.08
CA THR A 26 17.17 8.87 -19.60
C THR A 26 18.67 8.74 -19.87
N THR A 27 19.32 7.81 -19.16
CA THR A 27 20.61 7.14 -19.43
C THR A 27 21.91 7.94 -19.18
N VAL A 28 22.67 7.55 -18.14
CA VAL A 28 23.99 6.88 -18.28
C VAL A 28 24.45 6.29 -16.92
N SER A 29 24.88 5.03 -16.94
CA SER A 29 25.79 4.40 -15.95
C SER A 29 26.97 3.81 -16.74
N PRO A 30 28.15 3.50 -16.17
CA PRO A 30 28.77 3.92 -14.91
C PRO A 30 30.16 4.58 -15.16
N THR A 31 30.73 5.31 -14.19
CA THR A 31 32.18 5.57 -14.18
C THR A 31 32.73 5.41 -12.77
N THR A 32 33.60 4.42 -12.67
CA THR A 32 34.37 4.01 -11.49
C THR A 32 35.35 5.12 -11.10
N THR A 33 35.32 5.57 -9.84
CA THR A 33 36.52 6.12 -9.19
C THR A 33 36.49 5.74 -7.72
N VAL A 34 37.49 4.96 -7.34
CA VAL A 34 37.74 4.41 -6.01
C VAL A 34 38.21 5.52 -5.08
N GLY A 35 37.64 5.65 -3.88
CA GLY A 35 38.19 6.49 -2.83
C GLY A 35 37.25 6.82 -1.67
N ASN A 36 37.33 6.01 -0.60
CA ASN A 36 37.08 6.34 0.81
C ASN A 36 35.63 6.51 1.31
N ASN A 37 35.16 5.43 1.97
CA ASN A 37 34.22 5.36 3.10
C ASN A 37 33.31 6.58 3.39
N ALA A 38 32.19 6.67 2.67
CA ALA A 38 30.95 7.28 3.15
C ALA A 38 29.75 6.61 2.46
N PRO A 39 28.62 6.35 3.15
CA PRO A 39 27.44 5.83 2.46
C PRO A 39 26.84 6.93 1.58
N ILE A 40 26.87 6.72 0.27
CA ILE A 40 26.52 7.71 -0.77
C ILE A 40 25.01 7.99 -0.92
N PHE A 41 24.12 7.38 -0.12
CA PHE A 41 22.72 7.78 -0.04
C PHE A 41 22.16 7.56 1.37
N GLN A 42 22.21 8.58 2.22
CA GLN A 42 21.53 8.57 3.51
C GLN A 42 20.55 9.75 3.56
N PHE A 43 19.39 9.59 2.94
CA PHE A 43 18.23 10.45 3.20
C PHE A 43 17.59 10.04 4.53
N THR A 44 18.30 10.25 5.64
CA THR A 44 17.73 10.16 6.98
C THR A 44 17.34 11.57 7.42
N ASP A 45 16.37 12.17 6.72
CA ASP A 45 15.71 13.36 7.26
C ASP A 45 14.90 12.91 8.50
N PRO A 46 15.23 13.40 9.71
CA PRO A 46 14.57 12.99 10.93
C PRO A 46 13.05 13.26 10.92
N ALA A 47 12.60 14.31 10.22
CA ALA A 47 11.19 14.66 10.13
C ALA A 47 10.44 13.69 9.20
N LEU A 48 11.05 13.24 8.12
CA LEU A 48 10.48 12.19 7.27
C LEU A 48 10.40 10.85 8.01
N ASN A 49 11.43 10.50 8.78
CA ASN A 49 11.43 9.29 9.60
C ASN A 49 10.36 9.34 10.71
N ALA A 50 10.20 10.49 11.38
CA ALA A 50 9.15 10.70 12.37
C ALA A 50 7.74 10.58 11.75
N LYS A 51 7.50 11.23 10.60
CA LYS A 51 6.23 11.12 9.87
C LYS A 51 5.95 9.67 9.43
N ALA A 52 6.96 8.95 8.95
CA ALA A 52 6.83 7.55 8.55
C ALA A 52 6.51 6.64 9.75
N ALA A 53 7.13 6.89 10.91
CA ALA A 53 6.80 6.20 12.15
C ALA A 53 5.32 6.44 12.55
N THR A 54 4.85 7.68 12.46
CA THR A 54 3.45 8.02 12.73
C THR A 54 2.48 7.33 11.76
N VAL A 55 2.80 7.29 10.46
CA VAL A 55 1.95 6.61 9.46
C VAL A 55 1.91 5.10 9.72
N LYS A 56 3.05 4.50 10.07
CA LYS A 56 3.15 3.08 10.40
C LYS A 56 2.31 2.74 11.63
N GLU A 57 2.38 3.56 12.67
CA GLU A 57 1.57 3.41 13.88
C GLU A 57 0.08 3.57 13.60
N GLN A 58 -0.33 4.58 12.83
CA GLN A 58 -1.73 4.78 12.45
C GLN A 58 -2.28 3.57 11.68
N LEU A 59 -1.51 3.03 10.74
CA LEU A 59 -1.92 1.83 10.01
C LEU A 59 -2.02 0.61 10.94
N LEU A 60 -1.08 0.47 11.87
CA LEU A 60 -1.11 -0.62 12.85
C LEU A 60 -2.36 -0.54 13.73
N GLN A 61 -2.67 0.65 14.25
CA GLN A 61 -3.87 0.91 15.04
C GLN A 61 -5.14 0.62 14.25
N TRP A 62 -5.16 1.00 12.96
CA TRP A 62 -6.29 0.68 12.09
C TRP A 62 -6.46 -0.83 11.92
N CYS A 63 -5.39 -1.58 11.66
CA CYS A 63 -5.47 -3.04 11.58
C CYS A 63 -6.00 -3.64 12.89
N GLN A 64 -5.45 -3.23 14.03
CA GLN A 64 -5.89 -3.69 15.36
C GLN A 64 -7.37 -3.42 15.61
N SER A 65 -7.84 -2.20 15.31
CA SER A 65 -9.24 -1.83 15.47
C SER A 65 -10.17 -2.69 14.60
N LYS A 66 -9.74 -3.06 13.40
CA LYS A 66 -10.55 -3.86 12.46
C LYS A 66 -10.52 -5.35 12.76
N THR A 67 -9.50 -5.84 13.46
CA THR A 67 -9.37 -7.26 13.80
C THR A 67 -9.57 -7.55 15.28
N MET A 68 -10.07 -6.61 16.09
CA MET A 68 -10.15 -6.77 17.55
C MET A 68 -11.10 -7.89 18.01
N GLU A 69 -12.08 -8.24 17.18
CA GLU A 69 -13.10 -9.25 17.48
C GLU A 69 -12.70 -10.65 17.00
N TYR A 70 -11.55 -10.78 16.34
CA TYR A 70 -11.10 -12.04 15.74
C TYR A 70 -10.22 -12.82 16.70
N GLU A 71 -10.58 -14.08 16.94
CA GLU A 71 -9.75 -14.98 17.73
C GLU A 71 -8.43 -15.30 17.02
N ASN A 72 -7.40 -15.54 17.82
CA ASN A 72 -6.05 -15.89 17.37
C ASN A 72 -5.35 -14.82 16.50
N VAL A 73 -5.85 -13.57 16.50
CA VAL A 73 -5.23 -12.46 15.76
C VAL A 73 -4.75 -11.38 16.73
N GLN A 74 -3.43 -11.21 16.81
CA GLN A 74 -2.82 -10.12 17.55
C GLN A 74 -1.77 -9.41 16.70
N ILE A 75 -2.17 -8.28 16.12
CA ILE A 75 -1.33 -7.49 15.22
C ILE A 75 -0.51 -6.50 16.05
N THR A 76 0.77 -6.79 16.29
CA THR A 76 1.70 -5.90 17.02
C THR A 76 2.79 -5.32 16.11
N ASN A 77 2.95 -5.87 14.91
CA ASN A 77 3.96 -5.48 13.94
C ASN A 77 3.51 -5.86 12.52
N PHE A 78 4.30 -5.49 11.51
CA PHE A 78 4.07 -5.85 10.10
C PHE A 78 4.93 -7.04 9.64
N SER A 79 5.39 -7.92 10.52
CA SER A 79 6.21 -9.09 10.17
C SER A 79 5.60 -10.36 10.75
N THR A 80 6.02 -10.78 11.95
CA THR A 80 5.62 -12.05 12.55
C THR A 80 4.14 -12.15 12.85
N SER A 81 3.47 -11.05 13.19
CA SER A 81 2.00 -11.03 13.39
C SER A 81 1.20 -11.40 12.14
N TRP A 82 1.83 -11.41 10.96
CA TRP A 82 1.19 -11.73 9.68
C TRP A 82 1.69 -13.05 9.09
N SER A 83 2.56 -13.76 9.82
CA SER A 83 3.26 -14.93 9.29
C SER A 83 2.35 -16.16 9.14
N ASP A 84 1.24 -16.25 9.87
CA ASP A 84 0.31 -17.37 9.83
C ASP A 84 -0.85 -17.18 8.84
N GLY A 85 -0.97 -15.99 8.25
CA GLY A 85 -2.02 -15.63 7.31
C GLY A 85 -3.36 -15.24 7.95
N LEU A 86 -3.57 -15.51 9.24
CA LEU A 86 -4.84 -15.21 9.91
C LEU A 86 -5.10 -13.71 9.99
N ALA A 87 -4.06 -12.90 10.22
CA ALA A 87 -4.20 -11.44 10.22
C ALA A 87 -4.70 -10.90 8.87
N PHE A 88 -4.31 -11.50 7.74
CA PHE A 88 -4.84 -11.12 6.42
C PHE A 88 -6.29 -11.56 6.27
N CYS A 89 -6.60 -12.81 6.62
CA CYS A 89 -7.97 -13.31 6.58
C CYS A 89 -8.92 -12.46 7.42
N ALA A 90 -8.58 -12.17 8.67
CA ALA A 90 -9.39 -11.35 9.57
C ALA A 90 -9.64 -9.95 9.02
N LEU A 91 -8.59 -9.31 8.48
CA LEU A 91 -8.71 -7.97 7.93
C LEU A 91 -9.63 -7.94 6.70
N ILE A 92 -9.51 -8.90 5.80
CA ILE A 92 -10.37 -8.99 4.60
C ILE A 92 -11.80 -9.37 4.99
N HIS A 93 -11.98 -10.33 5.89
CA HIS A 93 -13.27 -10.77 6.39
C HIS A 93 -14.04 -9.64 7.09
N HIS A 94 -13.36 -8.72 7.78
CA HIS A 94 -14.02 -7.57 8.40
C HIS A 94 -14.78 -6.70 7.39
N PHE A 95 -14.23 -6.52 6.18
CA PHE A 95 -14.90 -5.73 5.13
C PHE A 95 -15.78 -6.58 4.20
N LEU A 96 -15.52 -7.88 4.14
CA LEU A 96 -16.21 -8.84 3.28
C LEU A 96 -16.61 -10.08 4.10
N PRO A 97 -17.54 -9.95 5.07
CA PRO A 97 -17.89 -11.06 5.96
C PRO A 97 -18.53 -12.23 5.21
N ASP A 98 -19.20 -11.97 4.10
CA ASP A 98 -19.83 -13.01 3.26
C ASP A 98 -18.83 -13.70 2.30
N ALA A 99 -17.53 -13.45 2.45
CA ALA A 99 -16.54 -14.01 1.53
C ALA A 99 -16.11 -15.45 1.86
N PHE A 100 -15.98 -15.77 3.13
CA PHE A 100 -15.57 -17.07 3.64
C PHE A 100 -15.86 -17.14 5.14
N ASP A 101 -15.88 -18.33 5.72
CA ASP A 101 -16.06 -18.49 7.17
C ASP A 101 -14.71 -18.44 7.89
N TYR A 102 -14.47 -17.35 8.64
CA TYR A 102 -13.24 -17.19 9.41
C TYR A 102 -13.07 -18.23 10.52
N ASN A 103 -14.15 -18.71 11.14
CA ASN A 103 -14.08 -19.60 12.31
C ASN A 103 -13.53 -20.99 11.97
N GLN A 104 -13.49 -21.35 10.69
CA GLN A 104 -12.91 -22.61 10.22
C GLN A 104 -11.40 -22.53 9.99
N LEU A 105 -10.82 -21.32 10.05
CA LEU A 105 -9.40 -21.10 9.80
C LEU A 105 -8.56 -21.40 11.04
N THR A 106 -7.37 -21.96 10.80
CA THR A 106 -6.42 -22.31 11.87
C THR A 106 -5.03 -21.79 11.54
N PRO A 107 -4.21 -21.42 12.55
CA PRO A 107 -2.88 -20.87 12.30
C PRO A 107 -1.88 -21.90 11.72
N GLN A 108 -2.19 -23.19 11.82
CA GLN A 108 -1.39 -24.27 11.24
C GLN A 108 -1.49 -24.31 9.72
N ASN A 109 -2.63 -23.93 9.14
CA ASN A 109 -2.92 -24.00 7.72
C ASN A 109 -2.46 -22.73 6.96
N ARG A 110 -1.20 -22.31 7.19
CA ARG A 110 -0.64 -21.05 6.68
C ARG A 110 -0.85 -20.85 5.19
N LYS A 111 -0.53 -21.86 4.38
CA LYS A 111 -0.66 -21.81 2.92
C LYS A 111 -2.09 -21.48 2.48
N ASN A 112 -3.06 -22.24 2.99
CA ASN A 112 -4.48 -22.02 2.71
C ASN A 112 -4.93 -20.62 3.17
N ASN A 113 -4.49 -20.16 4.34
CA ASN A 113 -4.85 -18.82 4.84
C ASN A 113 -4.36 -17.72 3.90
N PHE A 114 -3.11 -17.81 3.41
CA PHE A 114 -2.57 -16.83 2.46
C PHE A 114 -3.28 -16.88 1.11
N GLU A 115 -3.45 -18.07 0.53
CA GLU A 115 -4.15 -18.26 -0.75
C GLU A 115 -5.57 -17.70 -0.68
N LEU A 116 -6.32 -18.04 0.37
CA LEU A 116 -7.68 -17.56 0.58
C LEU A 116 -7.72 -16.03 0.68
N ALA A 117 -6.89 -15.45 1.55
CA ALA A 117 -6.90 -14.01 1.78
C ALA A 117 -6.55 -13.23 0.51
N PHE A 118 -5.54 -13.65 -0.24
CA PHE A 118 -5.09 -12.96 -1.45
C PHE A 118 -6.05 -13.15 -2.62
N THR A 119 -6.60 -14.36 -2.80
CA THR A 119 -7.59 -14.63 -3.85
C THR A 119 -8.86 -13.81 -3.62
N VAL A 120 -9.39 -13.81 -2.39
CA VAL A 120 -10.59 -13.04 -2.05
C VAL A 120 -10.36 -11.53 -2.18
N ALA A 121 -9.19 -11.04 -1.76
CA ALA A 121 -8.84 -9.64 -1.88
C ALA A 121 -8.75 -9.18 -3.35
N ASP A 122 -8.21 -10.03 -4.24
CA ASP A 122 -8.15 -9.73 -5.67
C ASP A 122 -9.53 -9.82 -6.32
N GLU A 123 -10.24 -10.93 -6.17
CA GLU A 123 -11.52 -11.16 -6.85
C GLU A 123 -12.63 -10.23 -6.39
N LYS A 124 -12.75 -9.99 -5.07
CA LYS A 124 -13.87 -9.22 -4.51
C LYS A 124 -13.56 -7.75 -4.31
N ALA A 125 -12.29 -7.41 -4.07
CA ALA A 125 -11.89 -6.03 -3.81
C ALA A 125 -10.96 -5.45 -4.90
N GLY A 126 -10.46 -6.24 -5.84
CA GLY A 126 -9.52 -5.77 -6.88
C GLY A 126 -8.16 -5.36 -6.31
N ILE A 127 -7.74 -5.98 -5.19
CA ILE A 127 -6.45 -5.72 -4.56
C ILE A 127 -5.46 -6.73 -5.11
N ALA A 128 -4.56 -6.28 -5.99
CA ALA A 128 -3.55 -7.13 -6.59
C ALA A 128 -2.66 -7.80 -5.52
N PRO A 129 -2.38 -9.11 -5.63
CA PRO A 129 -1.52 -9.82 -4.68
C PRO A 129 -0.06 -9.39 -4.88
N LEU A 130 0.45 -8.55 -3.97
CA LEU A 130 1.84 -8.08 -4.00
C LEU A 130 2.82 -9.03 -3.28
N LEU A 131 2.28 -10.04 -2.59
CA LEU A 131 3.03 -11.02 -1.81
C LEU A 131 2.84 -12.39 -2.45
N ASP A 132 3.94 -13.10 -2.64
CA ASP A 132 3.89 -14.49 -3.09
C ASP A 132 3.59 -15.43 -1.92
N VAL A 133 2.66 -16.36 -2.13
CA VAL A 133 2.22 -17.31 -1.10
C VAL A 133 3.35 -18.24 -0.67
N GLU A 134 4.11 -18.78 -1.63
CA GLU A 134 5.16 -19.77 -1.34
C GLU A 134 6.29 -19.12 -0.53
N ASP A 135 6.66 -17.89 -0.88
CA ASP A 135 7.63 -17.09 -0.12
C ASP A 135 7.16 -16.83 1.32
N MET A 136 5.90 -16.43 1.48
CA MET A 136 5.32 -16.15 2.80
C MET A 136 5.22 -17.41 3.66
N VAL A 137 4.91 -18.56 3.08
CA VAL A 137 4.86 -19.84 3.78
C VAL A 137 6.26 -20.30 4.19
N ALA A 138 7.26 -20.17 3.31
CA ALA A 138 8.64 -20.55 3.58
C ALA A 138 9.27 -19.70 4.70
N MET A 139 8.91 -18.42 4.79
CA MET A 139 9.44 -17.49 5.78
C MET A 139 8.63 -17.48 7.09
N LYS A 140 9.29 -17.76 8.23
CA LYS A 140 8.70 -17.55 9.56
C LYS A 140 8.62 -16.07 9.97
N ARG A 141 9.44 -15.23 9.35
CA ARG A 141 9.56 -13.78 9.62
C ARG A 141 9.58 -13.03 8.29
N PRO A 142 8.42 -12.72 7.70
CA PRO A 142 8.37 -12.02 6.42
C PRO A 142 8.94 -10.60 6.53
N ASP A 143 9.46 -10.03 5.43
CA ASP A 143 9.95 -8.65 5.40
C ASP A 143 8.80 -7.70 5.71
N TRP A 144 8.98 -6.90 6.77
CA TRP A 144 7.97 -5.98 7.24
C TRP A 144 7.61 -4.90 6.23
N LYS A 145 8.52 -4.55 5.30
CA LYS A 145 8.25 -3.55 4.27
C LYS A 145 7.28 -4.09 3.23
N CYS A 146 7.45 -5.34 2.80
CA CYS A 146 6.57 -5.97 1.82
C CYS A 146 5.16 -6.12 2.38
N VAL A 147 5.04 -6.63 3.61
CA VAL A 147 3.75 -6.73 4.32
C VAL A 147 3.12 -5.35 4.51
N PHE A 148 3.90 -4.35 4.95
CA PHE A 148 3.40 -2.99 5.12
C PHE A 148 2.85 -2.39 3.82
N VAL A 149 3.56 -2.53 2.70
CA VAL A 149 3.12 -2.03 1.38
C VAL A 149 1.83 -2.72 0.93
N TYR A 150 1.71 -4.04 1.15
CA TYR A 150 0.49 -4.76 0.84
C TYR A 150 -0.69 -4.29 1.72
N VAL A 151 -0.50 -4.19 3.04
CA VAL A 151 -1.53 -3.70 3.97
C VAL A 151 -1.91 -2.25 3.66
N GLN A 152 -0.98 -1.40 3.21
CA GLN A 152 -1.31 -0.06 2.72
C GLN A 152 -2.24 -0.09 1.51
N SER A 153 -2.08 -1.07 0.62
CA SER A 153 -2.97 -1.25 -0.54
C SER A 153 -4.37 -1.64 -0.10
N VAL A 154 -4.49 -2.56 0.87
CA VAL A 154 -5.76 -2.93 1.52
C VAL A 154 -6.41 -1.72 2.21
N TYR A 155 -5.65 -0.97 2.99
CA TYR A 155 -6.12 0.25 3.65
C TYR A 155 -6.65 1.28 2.65
N ARG A 156 -5.90 1.58 1.58
CA ARG A 156 -6.34 2.52 0.54
C ARG A 156 -7.63 2.07 -0.12
N ARG A 157 -7.84 0.76 -0.28
CA ARG A 157 -9.04 0.23 -0.90
C ARG A 157 -10.27 0.35 -0.01
N PHE A 158 -10.12 0.16 1.30
CA PHE A 158 -11.23 0.15 2.26
C PHE A 158 -11.36 1.42 3.12
N ARG A 159 -10.47 2.41 2.97
CA ARG A 159 -10.50 3.66 3.77
C ARG A 159 -11.81 4.45 3.67
N ASN A 160 -12.59 4.25 2.61
CA ASN A 160 -13.86 4.94 2.38
C ASN A 160 -15.09 4.11 2.79
N CYS A 161 -14.90 2.87 3.24
CA CYS A 161 -15.98 1.95 3.65
C CYS A 161 -16.25 2.02 5.17
N GLN A 162 -16.19 3.22 5.77
CA GLN A 162 -16.38 3.41 7.21
C GLN A 162 -17.82 3.27 7.67
#